data_AF-A0AAV5JRP5-F1
#
_entry.id   AF-A0AAV5JRP5-F1
#
_cell.length_a   1.000
_cell.length_b   1.000
_cell.length_c   1.000
_cell.angle_alpha   90.00
_cell.angle_beta   90.00
_cell.angle_gamma   90.00
#
_symmetry.space_group_name_H-M   'P 1'
#
loop_
_entity.id
_entity.type
_entity.pdbx_description
1 polymer ?
#
loop_
_entity_poly.entity_id
_entity_poly.type
_entity_poly.pdbx_seq_one_letter_code
_entity_poly.pdbx_strand_id
1 'polypeptide(L)'
;MEGSRLYMLLPIFLLSDDLPMDNSKLKRNVTGIFPEQIALAISSPTSMWVSWVTGDAQIGSNVTALDPSWGTQQSWVRLKPRSPGFEASMKPVAGFNGREFQILL
;
A
#
# COMPACT_ATOMS: atom_id res chain seq x y z
N MET A 1 -23.63 -58.01 5.95
CA MET A 1 -23.05 -56.96 6.81
C MET A 1 -21.72 -56.59 6.19
N GLU A 2 -21.72 -55.63 5.27
CA GLU A 2 -20.50 -55.12 4.63
C GLU A 2 -20.37 -53.66 5.07
N GLY A 3 -19.31 -53.37 5.82
CA GLY A 3 -19.14 -52.15 6.58
C GLY A 3 -18.86 -50.91 5.72
N SER A 4 -19.58 -49.85 6.05
CA SER A 4 -19.10 -48.47 6.17
C SER A 4 -17.81 -48.10 5.42
N ARG A 5 -17.95 -47.73 4.15
CA ARG A 5 -16.98 -46.89 3.43
C ARG A 5 -17.56 -45.53 3.03
N LEU A 6 -18.44 -44.98 3.88
CA LEU A 6 -19.09 -43.69 3.63
C LEU A 6 -18.65 -42.62 4.63
N TYR A 7 -17.34 -42.36 4.78
CA TYR A 7 -16.89 -41.19 5.54
C TYR A 7 -15.57 -40.62 5.00
N MET A 8 -15.48 -40.32 3.70
CA MET A 8 -14.47 -39.35 3.22
C MET A 8 -14.78 -38.80 1.83
N LEU A 9 -15.97 -38.27 1.61
CA LEU A 9 -16.26 -37.42 0.45
C LEU A 9 -17.12 -36.23 0.90
N LEU A 10 -16.66 -35.52 1.93
CA LEU A 10 -17.01 -34.10 2.06
C LEU A 10 -16.06 -33.34 1.15
N PRO A 11 -16.58 -32.42 0.32
CA PRO A 11 -15.77 -31.85 -0.73
C PRO A 11 -14.72 -30.90 -0.15
N ILE A 12 -13.53 -30.90 -0.76
CA ILE A 12 -12.42 -29.96 -0.55
C ILE A 12 -12.80 -28.51 -1.00
N PHE A 13 -14.09 -28.15 -1.04
CA PHE A 13 -14.58 -26.81 -1.42
C PHE A 13 -14.56 -25.78 -0.25
N LEU A 14 -13.55 -25.85 0.63
CA LEU A 14 -13.30 -24.82 1.64
C LEU A 14 -12.11 -23.92 1.27
N LEU A 15 -11.71 -23.89 0.00
CA LEU A 15 -10.71 -22.92 -0.45
C LEU A 15 -11.38 -21.57 -0.75
N SER A 16 -10.71 -20.52 -0.33
CA SER A 16 -11.05 -19.16 -0.76
C SER A 16 -10.49 -18.95 -2.16
N ASP A 17 -11.28 -18.37 -3.05
CA ASP A 17 -10.81 -17.91 -4.35
C ASP A 17 -10.20 -16.51 -4.24
N ASP A 18 -9.07 -16.30 -4.90
CA ASP A 18 -8.46 -14.98 -5.02
C ASP A 18 -9.30 -14.08 -5.93
N LEU A 19 -9.23 -12.77 -5.69
CA LEU A 19 -9.85 -11.81 -6.60
C LEU A 19 -9.14 -11.85 -7.96
N PRO A 20 -9.87 -11.91 -9.07
CA PRO A 20 -9.26 -11.88 -10.40
C PRO A 20 -8.62 -10.50 -10.66
N MET A 21 -7.58 -10.45 -11.48
CA MET A 21 -6.77 -9.24 -11.68
C MET A 21 -7.54 -8.07 -12.32
N ASP A 22 -8.63 -8.36 -13.01
CA ASP A 22 -9.54 -7.37 -13.61
C ASP A 22 -10.59 -6.82 -12.62
N ASN A 23 -10.57 -7.27 -11.38
CA ASN A 23 -11.45 -6.78 -10.33
C ASN A 23 -11.25 -5.27 -10.11
N SER A 24 -12.37 -4.54 -10.08
CA SER A 24 -12.38 -3.07 -9.89
C SER A 24 -11.60 -2.56 -8.66
N LYS A 25 -11.45 -3.38 -7.61
CA LYS A 25 -10.71 -3.02 -6.40
C LYS A 25 -9.19 -3.18 -6.54
N LEU A 26 -8.74 -3.99 -7.48
CA LEU A 26 -7.32 -4.19 -7.80
C LEU A 26 -6.87 -3.28 -8.94
N LYS A 27 -7.83 -2.77 -9.74
CA LYS A 27 -7.55 -1.81 -10.79
C LYS A 27 -7.02 -0.51 -10.22
N ARG A 28 -5.91 -0.08 -10.80
CA ARG A 28 -5.36 1.25 -10.59
C ARG A 28 -6.38 2.31 -11.00
N ASN A 29 -6.70 3.22 -10.08
CA ASN A 29 -7.67 4.30 -10.29
C ASN A 29 -7.01 5.69 -10.43
N VAL A 30 -5.68 5.73 -10.55
CA VAL A 30 -4.90 6.96 -10.68
C VAL A 30 -4.06 6.90 -11.96
N THR A 31 -3.70 8.07 -12.51
CA THR A 31 -2.87 8.18 -13.72
C THR A 31 -1.52 8.82 -13.39
N GLY A 32 -0.48 8.50 -14.16
CA GLY A 32 0.83 9.16 -14.02
C GLY A 32 1.53 8.91 -12.67
N ILE A 33 1.98 9.97 -12.01
CA ILE A 33 2.75 9.91 -10.75
C ILE A 33 1.91 10.19 -9.49
N PHE A 34 0.59 10.22 -9.60
CA PHE A 34 -0.26 10.40 -8.43
C PHE A 34 -0.15 9.19 -7.48
N PRO A 35 -0.22 9.42 -6.15
CA PRO A 35 -0.05 8.38 -5.15
C PRO A 35 -1.19 7.35 -5.19
N GLU A 36 -0.83 6.09 -5.05
CA GLU A 36 -1.72 4.95 -4.84
C GLU A 36 -1.22 4.08 -3.70
N GLN A 37 -2.04 3.11 -3.27
CA GLN A 37 -1.67 2.17 -2.21
C GLN A 37 -1.18 2.89 -0.94
N ILE A 38 -1.90 3.96 -0.56
CA ILE A 38 -1.55 4.79 0.59
C ILE A 38 -1.74 3.95 1.86
N ALA A 39 -0.67 3.82 2.64
CA ALA A 39 -0.66 3.09 3.90
C ALA A 39 -0.21 4.00 5.04
N LEU A 40 -0.80 3.75 6.21
CA LEU A 40 -0.45 4.41 7.47
C LEU A 40 0.04 3.35 8.44
N ALA A 41 1.13 3.63 9.16
CA ALA A 41 1.62 2.75 10.21
C ALA A 41 2.00 3.57 11.45
N ILE A 42 1.46 3.18 12.61
CA ILE A 42 1.74 3.89 13.87
C ILE A 42 3.14 3.51 14.35
N SER A 43 4.00 4.50 14.61
CA SER A 43 5.31 4.28 15.24
C SER A 43 5.28 4.55 16.74
N SER A 44 4.49 5.51 17.20
CA SER A 44 4.25 5.81 18.62
C SER A 44 2.87 6.48 18.79
N PRO A 45 2.38 6.69 20.03
CA PRO A 45 1.13 7.43 20.25
C PRO A 45 1.11 8.84 19.63
N THR A 46 2.29 9.43 19.37
CA THR A 46 2.48 10.76 18.79
C THR A 46 3.18 10.73 17.44
N SER A 47 3.30 9.56 16.79
CA SER A 47 3.94 9.49 15.48
C SER A 47 3.42 8.37 14.60
N MET A 48 3.37 8.64 13.29
CA MET A 48 3.01 7.65 12.28
C MET A 48 3.85 7.81 11.02
N TRP A 49 4.00 6.71 10.32
CA TRP A 49 4.49 6.63 8.97
C TRP A 49 3.34 6.79 7.98
N VAL A 50 3.62 7.52 6.90
CA VAL A 50 2.78 7.58 5.71
C VAL A 50 3.62 7.12 4.53
N SER A 51 3.12 6.13 3.80
CA SER A 51 3.78 5.59 2.60
C SER A 51 2.79 5.43 1.45
N TRP A 52 3.32 5.44 0.22
CA TRP A 52 2.54 5.23 -1.01
C TRP A 52 3.43 4.77 -2.17
N VAL A 53 2.80 4.31 -3.24
CA VAL A 53 3.46 3.98 -4.52
C VAL A 53 3.04 5.00 -5.58
N THR A 54 3.92 5.25 -6.56
CA THR A 54 3.64 6.08 -7.74
C THR A 54 4.16 5.40 -8.99
N GLY A 55 3.47 5.61 -10.11
CA GLY A 55 3.80 4.98 -11.39
C GLY A 55 3.29 3.55 -11.49
N ASP A 56 3.43 2.97 -12.68
CA ASP A 56 2.92 1.64 -12.98
C ASP A 56 3.99 0.57 -12.71
N ALA A 57 3.55 -0.57 -12.17
CA ALA A 57 4.40 -1.74 -12.04
C ALA A 57 4.75 -2.30 -13.43
N GLN A 58 6.02 -2.65 -13.64
CA GLN A 58 6.46 -3.34 -14.85
C GLN A 58 6.50 -4.86 -14.58
N ILE A 59 5.78 -5.63 -15.40
CA ILE A 59 5.71 -7.10 -15.32
C ILE A 59 5.99 -7.66 -16.70
N GLY A 60 6.90 -8.64 -16.79
CA GLY A 60 7.30 -9.27 -18.06
C GLY A 60 8.81 -9.47 -18.16
N SER A 61 9.28 -9.87 -19.33
CA SER A 61 10.71 -9.90 -19.65
C SER A 61 11.20 -8.50 -20.06
N ASN A 62 12.47 -8.18 -19.77
CA ASN A 62 13.11 -6.91 -20.13
C ASN A 62 12.53 -5.65 -19.42
N VAL A 63 12.26 -5.74 -18.12
CA VAL A 63 11.85 -4.60 -17.30
C VAL A 63 13.04 -3.70 -16.95
N THR A 64 12.82 -2.38 -16.91
CA THR A 64 13.84 -1.40 -16.52
C THR A 64 13.47 -0.81 -15.16
N ALA A 65 14.40 -0.85 -14.21
CA ALA A 65 14.18 -0.25 -12.89
C ALA A 65 13.87 1.25 -13.04
N LEU A 66 12.78 1.69 -12.41
CA LEU A 66 12.44 3.11 -12.36
C LEU A 66 13.41 3.84 -11.42
N ASP A 67 13.87 5.02 -11.82
CA ASP A 67 14.63 5.89 -10.93
C ASP A 67 13.73 6.38 -9.80
N PRO A 68 14.03 6.04 -8.54
CA PRO A 68 13.14 6.36 -7.42
C PRO A 68 13.12 7.86 -7.09
N SER A 69 14.08 8.65 -7.58
CA SER A 69 14.20 10.09 -7.30
C SER A 69 13.24 10.99 -8.10
N TRP A 70 12.66 10.47 -9.20
CA TRP A 70 11.82 11.27 -10.10
C TRP A 70 10.46 11.64 -9.49
N GLY A 71 9.89 10.78 -8.64
CA GLY A 71 8.62 11.03 -7.97
C GLY A 71 8.71 11.96 -6.75
N THR A 72 9.93 12.29 -6.33
CA THR A 72 10.21 12.99 -5.08
C THR A 72 10.17 14.51 -5.19
N GLN A 73 10.18 15.04 -6.42
CA GLN A 73 10.40 16.46 -6.68
C GLN A 73 9.19 17.36 -6.35
N GLN A 74 7.97 16.82 -6.12
CA GLN A 74 6.74 17.62 -5.98
C GLN A 74 5.72 17.11 -4.94
N SER A 75 6.12 16.37 -3.92
CA SER A 75 5.19 15.95 -2.86
C SER A 75 5.07 17.03 -1.77
N TRP A 76 3.91 17.70 -1.73
CA TRP A 76 3.53 18.60 -0.64
C TRP A 76 2.40 17.96 0.16
N VAL A 77 2.66 17.56 1.40
CA VAL A 77 1.55 17.22 2.30
C VAL A 77 1.16 18.45 3.09
N ARG A 78 -0.10 18.87 2.97
CA ARG A 78 -0.64 19.96 3.76
C ARG A 78 -1.22 19.42 5.06
N LEU A 79 -0.49 19.61 6.14
CA LEU A 79 -0.98 19.37 7.49
C LEU A 79 -1.79 20.60 7.92
N LYS A 80 -3.08 20.42 8.16
CA LYS A 80 -3.92 21.44 8.81
C LYS A 80 -4.20 20.97 10.24
N PRO A 81 -3.66 21.67 11.26
CA PRO A 81 -3.99 21.39 12.66
C PRO A 81 -5.50 21.39 12.87
N ARG A 82 -6.01 20.37 13.56
CA ARG A 82 -7.42 20.33 13.98
C ARG A 82 -7.72 21.32 15.11
N SER A 83 -6.69 21.70 15.87
CA SER A 83 -6.80 22.55 17.05
C SER A 83 -5.61 23.53 17.12
N PRO A 84 -5.81 24.78 17.59
CA PRO A 84 -4.70 25.68 17.91
C PRO A 84 -3.74 25.02 18.92
N GLY A 85 -2.45 24.98 18.60
CA GLY A 85 -1.41 24.37 19.43
C GLY A 85 -0.97 22.95 19.05
N PHE A 86 -1.55 22.36 17.99
CA PHE A 86 -1.15 21.05 17.47
C PHE A 86 -0.33 21.23 16.18
N GLU A 87 0.99 21.23 16.26
CA GLU A 87 1.85 21.43 15.09
C GLU A 87 2.34 20.08 14.57
N ALA A 88 1.76 19.61 13.47
CA ALA A 88 2.23 18.39 12.84
C ALA A 88 3.41 18.72 11.92
N SER A 89 4.53 18.03 12.13
CA SER A 89 5.77 18.23 11.37
C SER A 89 6.11 16.99 10.56
N MET A 90 6.56 17.18 9.32
CA MET A 90 7.07 16.12 8.46
C MET A 90 8.59 16.15 8.42
N LYS A 91 9.20 14.99 8.66
CA LYS A 91 10.64 14.82 8.49
C LYS A 91 10.90 13.87 7.32
N PRO A 92 11.66 14.30 6.28
CA PRO A 92 12.22 13.38 5.31
C PRO A 92 13.08 12.36 6.04
N VAL A 93 12.94 11.09 5.70
CA VAL A 93 13.72 10.03 6.33
C VAL A 93 14.92 9.70 5.45
N ALA A 94 16.11 9.82 6.03
CA ALA A 94 17.36 9.55 5.33
C ALA A 94 17.36 8.11 4.79
N GLY A 95 17.67 7.95 3.50
CA GLY A 95 17.65 6.66 2.80
C GLY A 95 16.33 6.35 2.08
N PHE A 96 15.29 7.18 2.22
CA PHE A 96 14.02 7.01 1.52
C PHE A 96 13.81 8.12 0.50
N ASN A 97 13.45 7.74 -0.73
CA ASN A 97 13.31 8.63 -1.88
C ASN A 97 12.00 9.46 -1.84
N GLY A 98 11.65 10.01 -0.66
CA GLY A 98 10.49 10.87 -0.36
C GLY A 98 9.12 10.33 -0.79
N ARG A 99 8.97 9.00 -0.73
CA ARG A 99 7.67 8.29 -0.74
C ARG A 99 7.25 7.82 0.65
N GLU A 100 8.08 8.12 1.64
CA GLU A 100 7.86 7.80 3.05
C GLU A 100 8.23 9.02 3.89
N PHE A 101 7.34 9.38 4.80
CA PHE A 101 7.57 10.44 5.77
C PHE A 101 7.05 9.99 7.12
N GLN A 102 7.78 10.39 8.17
CA GLN A 102 7.27 10.30 9.53
C GLN A 102 6.57 11.61 9.88
N ILE A 103 5.30 11.49 10.26
CA ILE A 103 4.52 12.57 10.85
C ILE A 103 4.69 12.47 12.35
N LEU A 104 5.19 13.56 12.94
CA LEU A 104 5.13 13.77 14.38
C LEU A 104 3.87 14.61 14.67
N LEU A 105 3.01 14.07 15.53
CA LEU A 105 1.76 14.67 15.99
C LEU A 105 1.96 15.35 17.34
#